data_AF-A0A009YDF3-F1
#
_entry.id   AF-A0A009YDF3-F1
#
_cell.length_a   1.000
_cell.length_b   1.000
_cell.length_c   1.000
_cell.angle_alpha   90.00
_cell.angle_beta   90.00
_cell.angle_gamma   90.00
#
_symmetry.space_group_name_H-M   'P 1'
#
loop_
_entity.id
_entity.type
_entity.pdbx_description
1 polymer ?
#
loop_
_entity_poly.entity_id
_entity_poly.type
_entity_poly.pdbx_seq_one_letter_code
_entity_poly.pdbx_strand_id
1 'polypeptide(L)'
;MKKLSFILFASIFITFYANAGLKEINSEDLSHITGQAGADISLNLSLNQTSDYQLDSSVCSDPAYCRLAVAFNNRLNTNNQKQWLVFKGIQGTINIQLLGLDGADLTYRNKADTANVLKPAIQLSARKDKPILIRNLGFNAMSIETDTVANEGSENIPGYLAATTGTGYTDGKYTIDGFDKGKETGFTGLMMNGNLALNGKVMIFSCDSTHPRC
;
A
#
# COMPACT_ATOMS: atom_id res chain seq x y z
N MET A 1 -12.90 46.07 -49.46
CA MET A 1 -12.51 46.10 -48.03
C MET A 1 -13.70 46.11 -47.06
N LYS A 2 -14.82 46.82 -47.32
CA LYS A 2 -15.98 46.88 -46.39
C LYS A 2 -16.73 45.55 -46.13
N LYS A 3 -16.71 44.59 -47.06
CA LYS A 3 -17.38 43.27 -46.88
C LYS A 3 -16.59 42.29 -46.01
N LEU A 4 -15.27 42.46 -45.88
CA LEU A 4 -14.41 41.55 -45.11
C LEU A 4 -14.46 41.86 -43.60
N SER A 5 -14.58 43.14 -43.21
CA SER A 5 -14.75 43.54 -41.80
C SER A 5 -16.08 43.11 -41.20
N PHE A 6 -17.15 42.99 -42.00
CA PHE A 6 -18.47 42.60 -41.50
C PHE A 6 -18.54 41.11 -41.13
N ILE A 7 -17.83 40.26 -41.87
CA ILE A 7 -17.74 38.82 -41.59
C ILE A 7 -16.86 38.55 -40.35
N LEU A 8 -15.81 39.36 -40.15
CA LEU A 8 -14.95 39.27 -38.96
C LEU A 8 -15.66 39.74 -37.68
N PHE A 9 -16.54 40.74 -37.77
CA PHE A 9 -17.33 41.20 -36.62
C PHE A 9 -18.47 40.24 -36.26
N ALA A 10 -19.09 39.60 -37.26
CA ALA A 10 -20.14 38.60 -37.03
C ALA A 10 -19.62 37.31 -36.37
N SER A 11 -18.34 36.95 -36.57
CA SER A 11 -17.72 35.76 -35.99
C SER A 11 -17.32 35.94 -34.51
N ILE A 12 -17.12 37.17 -34.04
CA ILE A 12 -16.81 37.50 -32.63
C ILE A 12 -18.07 37.48 -31.75
N PHE A 13 -19.27 37.68 -32.31
CA PHE A 13 -20.52 37.65 -31.55
C PHE A 13 -21.07 36.23 -31.29
N ILE A 14 -20.59 35.22 -32.00
CA ILE A 14 -21.07 33.82 -31.87
C ILE A 14 -20.34 33.07 -30.72
N THR A 15 -19.22 33.60 -30.21
CA THR A 15 -18.42 32.94 -29.15
C THR A 15 -18.99 33.08 -27.74
N PHE A 16 -20.08 33.81 -27.52
CA PHE A 16 -20.64 34.06 -26.18
C PHE A 16 -21.65 33.01 -25.67
N TYR A 17 -21.94 31.95 -26.44
CA TYR A 17 -22.89 30.90 -26.02
C TYR A 17 -22.25 29.54 -25.72
N ALA A 18 -20.92 29.42 -25.73
CA ALA A 18 -20.24 28.20 -25.31
C ALA A 18 -20.03 28.17 -23.79
N ASN A 19 -21.13 28.02 -23.03
CA ASN A 19 -21.03 27.62 -21.63
C ASN A 19 -20.77 26.11 -21.57
N ALA A 20 -19.50 25.72 -21.52
CA ALA A 20 -19.12 24.37 -21.09
C ALA A 20 -19.30 24.26 -19.58
N GLY A 21 -20.56 24.22 -19.12
CA GLY A 21 -20.86 23.82 -17.75
C GLY A 21 -20.52 22.35 -17.58
N LEU A 22 -19.86 22.00 -16.47
CA LEU A 22 -19.73 20.62 -16.03
C LEU A 22 -21.15 20.07 -15.80
N LYS A 23 -21.64 19.27 -16.73
CA LYS A 23 -22.91 18.55 -16.59
C LYS A 23 -22.63 17.32 -15.71
N GLU A 24 -23.35 17.19 -14.59
CA GLU A 24 -23.37 15.93 -13.84
C GLU A 24 -23.86 14.83 -14.78
N ILE A 25 -22.95 13.93 -15.11
CA ILE A 25 -23.27 12.72 -15.87
C ILE A 25 -23.99 11.77 -14.92
N ASN A 26 -25.21 11.36 -15.28
CA ASN A 26 -26.00 10.42 -14.49
C ASN A 26 -25.54 8.97 -14.74
N SER A 27 -25.93 8.04 -13.86
CA SER A 27 -25.51 6.63 -13.95
C SER A 27 -25.93 5.94 -15.25
N GLU A 28 -27.06 6.34 -15.84
CA GLU A 28 -27.53 5.82 -17.13
C GLU A 28 -26.54 6.18 -18.25
N ASP A 29 -26.15 7.46 -18.32
CA ASP A 29 -25.20 7.98 -19.32
C ASP A 29 -23.80 7.38 -19.12
N LEU A 30 -23.37 7.09 -17.88
CA LEU A 30 -22.10 6.39 -17.60
C LEU A 30 -22.08 4.97 -18.14
N SER A 31 -23.19 4.25 -18.07
CA SER A 31 -23.25 2.85 -18.54
C SER A 31 -23.10 2.74 -20.06
N HIS A 32 -23.37 3.82 -20.80
CA HIS A 32 -23.22 3.89 -22.25
C HIS A 32 -21.81 4.28 -22.73
N ILE A 33 -20.91 4.71 -21.83
CA ILE A 33 -19.52 5.02 -22.21
C ILE A 33 -18.74 3.71 -22.37
N THR A 34 -18.58 3.27 -23.62
CA THR A 34 -17.77 2.10 -23.98
C THR A 34 -16.30 2.50 -24.17
N GLY A 35 -15.53 2.42 -23.09
CA GLY A 35 -14.06 2.33 -23.20
C GLY A 35 -13.67 0.89 -23.58
N GLN A 36 -12.56 0.69 -24.31
CA GLN A 36 -11.90 -0.63 -24.37
C GLN A 36 -11.53 -1.01 -22.93
N ALA A 37 -12.35 -1.81 -22.28
CA ALA A 37 -12.21 -2.13 -20.87
C ALA A 37 -11.48 -3.48 -20.72
N GLY A 38 -10.62 -3.56 -19.70
CA GLY A 38 -9.79 -4.72 -19.41
C GLY A 38 -8.30 -4.41 -19.51
N ALA A 39 -7.68 -4.10 -18.38
CA ALA A 39 -6.24 -4.03 -18.24
C ALA A 39 -5.79 -5.08 -17.22
N ASP A 40 -4.74 -5.83 -17.54
CA ASP A 40 -4.11 -6.71 -16.54
C ASP A 40 -2.97 -5.96 -15.86
N ILE A 41 -3.03 -5.86 -14.54
CA ILE A 41 -1.99 -5.25 -13.73
C ILE A 41 -1.14 -6.34 -13.09
N SER A 42 0.16 -6.28 -13.31
CA SER A 42 1.13 -7.11 -12.57
C SER A 42 1.98 -6.21 -11.70
N LEU A 43 2.02 -6.51 -10.40
CA LEU A 43 2.75 -5.75 -9.39
C LEU A 43 3.82 -6.64 -8.77
N ASN A 44 5.05 -6.12 -8.68
CA ASN A 44 6.14 -6.81 -8.01
C ASN A 44 6.73 -5.89 -6.93
N LEU A 45 6.55 -6.28 -5.68
CA LEU A 45 7.22 -5.65 -4.54
C LEU A 45 8.42 -6.51 -4.17
N SER A 46 9.63 -5.96 -4.25
CA SER A 46 10.87 -6.60 -3.79
C SER A 46 11.54 -5.71 -2.75
N LEU A 47 11.85 -6.28 -1.59
CA LEU A 47 12.42 -5.58 -0.44
C LEU A 47 13.78 -6.17 -0.09
N ASN A 48 14.80 -5.31 -0.07
CA ASN A 48 16.11 -5.54 0.57
C ASN A 48 16.76 -6.91 0.31
N GLN A 49 16.62 -7.48 -0.88
CA GLN A 49 17.13 -8.80 -1.20
C GLN A 49 17.94 -8.81 -2.50
N THR A 50 18.89 -9.72 -2.57
CA THR A 50 19.65 -10.02 -3.79
C THR A 50 18.83 -10.88 -4.76
N SER A 51 19.37 -11.11 -5.96
CA SER A 51 18.79 -12.07 -6.93
C SER A 51 18.65 -13.49 -6.36
N ASP A 52 19.41 -13.82 -5.33
CA ASP A 52 19.44 -15.14 -4.69
C ASP A 52 18.51 -15.21 -3.45
N TYR A 53 17.62 -14.22 -3.30
CA TYR A 53 16.65 -14.11 -2.22
C TYR A 53 17.29 -14.12 -0.81
N GLN A 54 18.49 -13.53 -0.70
CA GLN A 54 19.17 -13.27 0.57
C GLN A 54 19.12 -11.78 0.89
N LEU A 55 19.18 -11.44 2.19
CA LEU A 55 19.22 -10.04 2.63
C LEU A 55 20.42 -9.35 2.01
N ASP A 56 20.16 -8.27 1.27
CA ASP A 56 21.20 -7.54 0.57
C ASP A 56 22.04 -6.73 1.55
N SER A 57 23.22 -7.26 1.90
CA SER A 57 24.17 -6.57 2.79
C SER A 57 24.71 -5.24 2.26
N SER A 58 24.57 -4.95 0.96
CA SER A 58 24.96 -3.66 0.38
C SER A 58 23.90 -2.58 0.62
N VAL A 59 22.62 -2.94 0.54
CA VAL A 59 21.49 -2.06 0.87
C VAL A 59 21.31 -1.96 2.39
N CYS A 60 21.51 -3.07 3.09
CA CYS A 60 21.40 -3.19 4.54
C CYS A 60 22.76 -3.11 5.25
N SER A 61 23.67 -2.26 4.76
CA SER A 61 24.99 -2.07 5.39
C SER A 61 24.85 -1.49 6.80
N ASP A 62 23.92 -0.55 6.96
CA ASP A 62 23.44 -0.10 8.26
C ASP A 62 22.11 -0.81 8.57
N PRO A 63 22.11 -1.73 9.56
CA PRO A 63 20.92 -2.52 9.87
C PRO A 63 19.76 -1.67 10.38
N ALA A 64 19.99 -0.45 10.87
CA ALA A 64 18.92 0.43 11.34
C ALA A 64 17.91 0.78 10.24
N TYR A 65 18.35 0.82 8.98
CA TYR A 65 17.52 1.18 7.83
C TYR A 65 16.83 -0.02 7.15
N CYS A 66 17.15 -1.26 7.55
CA CYS A 66 16.46 -2.47 7.10
C CYS A 66 15.47 -3.01 8.13
N ARG A 67 14.93 -2.12 8.95
CA ARG A 67 13.96 -2.41 10.01
C ARG A 67 12.60 -1.81 9.68
N LEU A 68 11.53 -2.49 10.09
CA LEU A 68 10.21 -1.89 10.25
C LEU A 68 9.97 -1.74 11.74
N ALA A 69 9.72 -0.50 12.17
CA ALA A 69 9.41 -0.20 13.55
C ALA A 69 7.95 0.24 13.66
N VAL A 70 7.21 -0.40 14.56
CA VAL A 70 5.81 -0.07 14.86
C VAL A 70 5.73 0.37 16.31
N ALA A 71 5.33 1.61 16.53
CA ALA A 71 4.97 2.09 17.85
C ALA A 71 3.46 1.98 18.05
N PHE A 72 3.07 1.31 19.13
CA PHE A 72 1.68 1.30 19.58
C PHE A 72 1.40 2.51 20.46
N ASN A 73 0.17 3.04 20.38
CA ASN A 73 -0.20 4.23 21.14
C ASN A 73 -0.09 3.98 22.65
N ASN A 74 0.41 4.96 23.40
CA ASN A 74 0.62 4.90 24.86
C ASN A 74 1.47 3.72 25.36
N ARG A 75 2.27 3.09 24.50
CA ARG A 75 3.22 2.07 24.95
C ARG A 75 4.52 2.72 25.42
N LEU A 76 4.61 2.93 26.72
CA LEU A 76 5.80 3.46 27.40
C LEU A 76 6.36 2.43 28.39
N ASN A 77 7.66 2.53 28.69
CA ASN A 77 8.28 1.80 29.81
C ASN A 77 8.10 2.57 31.13
N THR A 78 8.66 2.05 32.23
CA THR A 78 8.60 2.66 33.57
C THR A 78 9.21 4.07 33.63
N ASN A 79 10.11 4.41 32.71
CA ASN A 79 10.76 5.71 32.62
C ASN A 79 10.04 6.67 31.66
N ASN A 80 8.83 6.34 31.19
CA ASN A 80 8.09 7.08 30.16
C ASN A 80 8.81 7.18 28.80
N GLN A 81 9.70 6.23 28.49
CA GLN A 81 10.32 6.11 27.17
C GLN A 81 9.42 5.27 26.27
N LYS A 82 9.22 5.73 25.03
CA LYS A 82 8.39 5.04 24.03
C LYS A 82 9.00 3.70 23.65
N GLN A 83 8.16 2.69 23.48
CA GLN A 83 8.60 1.36 23.04
C GLN A 83 8.12 1.06 21.63
N TRP A 84 9.00 0.41 20.87
CA TRP A 84 8.82 0.04 19.48
C TRP A 84 8.85 -1.46 19.36
N LEU A 85 7.92 -2.03 18.61
CA LEU A 85 8.07 -3.37 18.07
C LEU A 85 8.89 -3.26 16.78
N VAL A 86 10.10 -3.83 16.79
CA VAL A 86 11.06 -3.68 15.70
C VAL A 86 11.26 -5.03 15.01
N PHE A 87 10.94 -5.07 13.73
CA PHE A 87 11.21 -6.18 12.83
C PHE A 87 12.51 -5.90 12.09
N LYS A 88 13.51 -6.76 12.28
CA LYS A 88 14.90 -6.55 11.84
C LYS A 88 15.24 -7.41 10.62
N GLY A 89 15.93 -6.82 9.66
CA GLY A 89 16.30 -7.48 8.40
C GLY A 89 15.07 -7.87 7.58
N ILE A 90 14.14 -6.95 7.37
CA ILE A 90 12.98 -7.24 6.50
C ILE A 90 13.45 -7.41 5.07
N GLN A 91 13.02 -8.51 4.47
CA GLN A 91 13.32 -8.87 3.10
C GLN A 91 12.18 -9.64 2.46
N GLY A 92 12.23 -9.75 1.13
CA GLY A 92 11.43 -10.70 0.36
C GLY A 92 10.73 -10.09 -0.84
N THR A 93 9.86 -10.90 -1.45
CA THR A 93 9.08 -10.53 -2.62
C THR A 93 7.61 -10.88 -2.46
N ILE A 94 6.75 -9.95 -2.89
CA ILE A 94 5.35 -10.20 -3.18
C ILE A 94 5.10 -9.88 -4.64
N ASN A 95 4.73 -10.89 -5.40
CA ASN A 95 4.42 -10.75 -6.81
C ASN A 95 2.94 -11.06 -7.06
N ILE A 96 2.19 -10.01 -7.42
CA ILE A 96 0.80 -10.08 -7.82
C ILE A 96 0.79 -10.15 -9.35
N GLN A 97 0.26 -11.23 -9.90
CA GLN A 97 0.26 -11.49 -11.33
C GLN A 97 -1.13 -11.28 -11.91
N LEU A 98 -1.23 -10.55 -13.01
CA LEU A 98 -2.44 -10.43 -13.83
C LEU A 98 -3.72 -10.20 -13.00
N LEU A 99 -3.69 -9.17 -12.16
CA LEU A 99 -4.90 -8.64 -11.54
C LEU A 99 -5.70 -7.92 -12.62
N GLY A 100 -6.84 -8.50 -13.02
CA GLY A 100 -7.68 -7.91 -14.06
C GLY A 100 -8.41 -6.69 -13.53
N LEU A 101 -8.23 -5.54 -14.16
CA LEU A 101 -8.92 -4.29 -13.93
C LEU A 101 -9.92 -4.07 -15.07
N ASP A 102 -11.20 -4.05 -14.75
CA ASP A 102 -12.27 -3.94 -15.73
C ASP A 102 -13.37 -2.98 -15.26
N GLY A 103 -14.11 -2.40 -16.20
CA GLY A 103 -15.35 -1.69 -15.92
C GLY A 103 -16.51 -2.69 -15.96
N ALA A 104 -17.35 -2.71 -14.94
CA ALA A 104 -18.50 -3.60 -14.90
C ALA A 104 -19.68 -2.94 -14.21
N ASP A 105 -20.89 -3.30 -14.63
CA ASP A 105 -22.09 -2.83 -13.97
C ASP A 105 -22.43 -3.69 -12.76
N LEU A 106 -22.60 -3.04 -11.61
CA LEU A 106 -23.12 -3.64 -10.39
C LEU A 106 -24.62 -3.38 -10.31
N THR A 107 -25.41 -4.45 -10.20
CA THR A 107 -26.83 -4.34 -9.85
C THR A 107 -27.03 -4.74 -8.40
N TYR A 108 -27.69 -3.90 -7.61
CA TYR A 108 -28.04 -4.19 -6.23
C TYR A 108 -29.47 -3.73 -5.90
N ARG A 109 -30.04 -4.24 -4.80
CA ARG A 109 -31.34 -3.78 -4.28
C ARG A 109 -31.18 -2.51 -3.47
N ASN A 110 -32.01 -1.50 -3.73
CA ASN A 110 -32.01 -0.27 -2.95
C ASN A 110 -32.27 -0.56 -1.45
N LYS A 111 -32.01 0.43 -0.59
CA LYS A 111 -32.16 0.34 0.87
C LYS A 111 -33.57 -0.04 1.34
N ALA A 112 -34.59 0.31 0.55
CA ALA A 112 -35.98 -0.05 0.81
C ALA A 112 -36.35 -1.46 0.30
N ASP A 113 -35.43 -2.15 -0.39
CA ASP A 113 -35.62 -3.42 -1.09
C ASP A 113 -36.81 -3.44 -2.09
N THR A 114 -37.09 -2.29 -2.69
CA THR A 114 -38.21 -2.10 -3.62
C THR A 114 -37.80 -2.09 -5.08
N ALA A 115 -36.53 -1.79 -5.39
CA ALA A 115 -36.05 -1.66 -6.76
C ALA A 115 -34.59 -2.10 -6.91
N ASN A 116 -34.26 -2.60 -8.12
CA ASN A 116 -32.88 -2.79 -8.53
C ASN A 116 -32.29 -1.45 -8.97
N VAL A 117 -31.10 -1.14 -8.48
CA VAL A 117 -30.30 0.01 -8.88
C VAL A 117 -29.10 -0.50 -9.66
N LEU A 118 -28.89 0.06 -10.85
CA LEU A 118 -27.70 -0.16 -11.66
C LEU A 118 -26.66 0.90 -11.30
N LYS A 119 -25.41 0.47 -11.05
CA LYS A 119 -24.28 1.38 -10.88
C LYS A 119 -23.07 0.91 -11.67
N PRO A 120 -22.37 1.83 -12.36
CA PRO A 120 -21.07 1.53 -12.91
C PRO A 120 -20.07 1.29 -11.75
N ALA A 121 -19.25 0.27 -11.90
CA ALA A 121 -18.26 -0.14 -10.92
C ALA A 121 -16.92 -0.49 -11.59
N ILE A 122 -15.84 -0.34 -10.83
CA ILE A 122 -14.52 -0.86 -11.18
C ILE A 122 -14.43 -2.26 -10.58
N GLN A 123 -14.19 -3.25 -11.43
CA GLN A 123 -13.97 -4.64 -11.05
C GLN A 123 -12.47 -4.94 -11.01
N LEU A 124 -11.99 -5.37 -9.84
CA LEU A 124 -10.71 -6.05 -9.70
C LEU A 124 -10.95 -7.55 -9.66
N SER A 125 -10.30 -8.32 -10.53
CA SER A 125 -10.48 -9.76 -10.64
C SER A 125 -9.16 -10.49 -10.42
N ALA A 126 -9.19 -11.48 -9.52
CA ALA A 126 -8.06 -12.38 -9.29
C ALA A 126 -8.35 -13.74 -9.92
N ARG A 127 -7.36 -14.30 -10.60
CA ARG A 127 -7.48 -15.60 -11.26
C ARG A 127 -6.76 -16.68 -10.47
N LYS A 128 -7.42 -17.84 -10.31
CA LYS A 128 -6.85 -18.99 -9.58
C LYS A 128 -5.54 -19.51 -10.22
N ASP A 129 -5.41 -19.42 -11.53
CA ASP A 129 -4.22 -19.87 -12.28
C ASP A 129 -3.03 -18.90 -12.18
N LYS A 130 -3.25 -17.72 -11.60
CA LYS A 130 -2.23 -16.67 -11.39
C LYS A 130 -2.18 -16.30 -9.90
N PRO A 131 -1.65 -17.19 -9.05
CA PRO A 131 -1.58 -16.94 -7.62
C PRO A 131 -0.62 -15.79 -7.31
N ILE A 132 -0.88 -15.11 -6.19
CA ILE A 132 0.08 -14.17 -5.60
C ILE A 132 1.25 -15.01 -5.07
N LEU A 133 2.45 -14.70 -5.53
CA LEU A 133 3.66 -15.39 -5.14
C LEU A 133 4.34 -14.62 -4.00
N ILE A 134 4.51 -15.28 -2.86
CA ILE A 134 5.26 -14.75 -1.71
C ILE A 134 6.56 -15.54 -1.64
N ARG A 135 7.71 -14.86 -1.76
CA ARG A 135 9.03 -15.49 -1.76
C ARG A 135 9.92 -14.82 -0.73
N ASN A 136 10.46 -15.62 0.18
CA ASN A 136 11.36 -15.19 1.24
C ASN A 136 10.90 -13.91 1.95
N LEU A 137 9.59 -13.73 2.13
CA LEU A 137 9.04 -12.55 2.78
C LEU A 137 9.07 -12.74 4.29
N GLY A 138 9.79 -11.87 4.98
CA GLY A 138 9.95 -12.03 6.41
C GLY A 138 10.96 -11.09 7.02
N PHE A 139 11.39 -11.45 8.22
CA PHE A 139 12.37 -10.74 9.02
C PHE A 139 13.22 -11.74 9.80
N ASN A 140 14.47 -11.36 10.05
CA ASN A 140 15.46 -12.20 10.72
C ASN A 140 15.27 -12.23 12.25
N ALA A 141 14.91 -11.08 12.84
CA ALA A 141 14.71 -10.97 14.27
C ALA A 141 13.61 -9.96 14.61
N MET A 142 12.92 -10.15 15.73
CA MET A 142 11.97 -9.21 16.30
C MET A 142 12.40 -8.87 17.72
N SER A 143 12.34 -7.59 18.08
CA SER A 143 12.66 -7.10 19.42
C SER A 143 11.74 -5.97 19.84
N ILE A 144 11.74 -5.69 21.14
CA ILE A 144 11.16 -4.46 21.68
C ILE A 144 12.33 -3.53 21.98
N GLU A 145 12.38 -2.39 21.30
CA GLU A 145 13.40 -1.36 21.51
C GLU A 145 12.77 -0.13 22.15
N THR A 146 13.54 0.61 22.94
CA THR A 146 13.03 1.77 23.69
C THR A 146 13.78 3.03 23.32
N ASP A 147 13.06 4.14 23.28
CA ASP A 147 13.64 5.47 23.13
C ASP A 147 14.69 5.75 24.20
N THR A 148 15.70 6.56 23.86
CA THR A 148 16.76 6.92 24.81
C THR A 148 16.28 7.90 25.86
N VAL A 149 15.25 8.71 25.59
CA VAL A 149 14.71 9.71 26.52
C VAL A 149 13.20 9.60 26.70
N ALA A 150 12.71 10.09 27.84
CA ALA A 150 11.29 10.08 28.17
C ALA A 150 10.50 11.05 27.28
N ASN A 151 9.25 10.69 26.95
CA ASN A 151 8.28 11.55 26.27
C ASN A 151 8.79 12.23 24.98
N GLU A 152 9.63 11.52 24.20
CA GLU A 152 10.21 12.06 22.96
C GLU A 152 10.89 13.42 23.15
N GLY A 153 11.53 13.64 24.31
CA GLY A 153 12.20 14.89 24.68
C GLY A 153 13.44 15.24 23.82
N SER A 154 14.16 16.29 24.22
CA SER A 154 15.39 16.71 23.54
C SER A 154 16.43 15.58 23.51
N GLU A 155 17.16 15.48 22.40
CA GLU A 155 18.19 14.43 22.17
C GLU A 155 17.66 12.99 22.14
N ASN A 156 16.35 12.82 21.88
CA ASN A 156 15.79 11.49 21.69
C ASN A 156 16.40 10.78 20.47
N ILE A 157 16.94 9.60 20.69
CA ILE A 157 17.22 8.63 19.64
C ILE A 157 16.06 7.62 19.69
N PRO A 158 15.24 7.54 18.64
CA PRO A 158 14.17 6.57 18.58
C PRO A 158 14.70 5.15 18.81
N GLY A 159 14.00 4.33 19.59
CA GLY A 159 14.49 3.00 19.99
C GLY A 159 14.85 2.10 18.80
N TYR A 160 14.14 2.23 17.68
CA TYR A 160 14.46 1.46 16.47
C TYR A 160 15.76 1.87 15.77
N LEU A 161 16.31 3.06 16.07
CA LEU A 161 17.62 3.54 15.65
C LEU A 161 18.68 3.38 16.77
N ALA A 162 18.24 3.18 18.02
CA ALA A 162 19.15 3.00 19.14
C ALA A 162 19.93 1.68 18.99
N ALA A 163 21.26 1.78 19.01
CA ALA A 163 22.14 0.63 18.91
C ALA A 163 22.40 0.09 20.33
N THR A 164 21.53 -0.80 20.81
CA THR A 164 21.62 -1.36 22.16
C THR A 164 22.93 -2.13 22.34
N THR A 165 23.73 -1.75 23.34
CA THR A 165 25.01 -2.38 23.68
C THR A 165 24.96 -2.92 25.10
N GLY A 166 25.49 -4.11 25.32
CA GLY A 166 25.49 -4.77 26.62
C GLY A 166 26.40 -5.99 26.67
N THR A 167 26.27 -6.79 27.73
CA THR A 167 27.11 -7.98 27.89
C THR A 167 26.75 -9.03 26.83
N GLY A 168 27.66 -9.27 25.88
CA GLY A 168 27.49 -10.26 24.82
C GLY A 168 26.86 -9.78 23.53
N TYR A 169 26.61 -8.46 23.41
CA TYR A 169 26.15 -7.83 22.18
C TYR A 169 26.62 -6.38 22.08
N THR A 170 26.94 -5.93 20.87
CA THR A 170 27.42 -4.58 20.56
C THR A 170 26.72 -4.12 19.28
N ASP A 171 26.31 -2.87 19.24
CA ASP A 171 25.56 -2.28 18.14
C ASP A 171 24.31 -3.10 17.74
N GLY A 172 23.61 -3.63 18.74
CA GLY A 172 22.44 -4.47 18.54
C GLY A 172 22.72 -5.84 17.90
N LYS A 173 23.98 -6.31 17.85
CA LYS A 173 24.38 -7.62 17.32
C LYS A 173 25.07 -8.48 18.37
N TYR A 174 24.84 -9.79 18.36
CA TYR A 174 25.54 -10.71 19.27
C TYR A 174 27.04 -10.78 18.96
N THR A 175 27.86 -10.65 19.99
CA THR A 175 29.33 -10.71 19.89
C THR A 175 29.91 -12.03 20.40
N ILE A 176 29.13 -12.78 21.19
CA ILE A 176 29.52 -14.08 21.72
C ILE A 176 29.59 -15.11 20.59
N ASP A 177 30.61 -15.96 20.61
CA ASP A 177 30.74 -17.08 19.69
C ASP A 177 29.58 -18.06 19.83
N GLY A 178 28.94 -18.39 18.70
CA GLY A 178 27.78 -19.26 18.68
C GLY A 178 26.95 -19.08 17.41
N PHE A 179 25.78 -19.71 17.38
CA PHE A 179 24.86 -19.69 16.24
C PHE A 179 24.40 -18.27 15.84
N ASP A 180 24.33 -17.35 16.80
CA ASP A 180 23.81 -15.99 16.59
C ASP A 180 24.90 -14.93 16.45
N LYS A 181 26.19 -15.29 16.47
CA LYS A 181 27.30 -14.35 16.33
C LYS A 181 27.11 -13.48 15.08
N GLY A 182 27.13 -12.17 15.26
CA GLY A 182 26.97 -11.18 14.18
C GLY A 182 25.53 -10.94 13.71
N LYS A 183 24.55 -11.70 14.21
CA LYS A 183 23.12 -11.44 13.95
C LYS A 183 22.59 -10.38 14.89
N GLU A 184 21.57 -9.65 14.44
CA GLU A 184 20.88 -8.70 15.28
C GLU A 184 20.13 -9.39 16.44
N THR A 185 20.11 -8.73 17.60
CA THR A 185 19.44 -9.24 18.79
C THR A 185 17.93 -9.26 18.62
N GLY A 186 17.28 -10.31 19.12
CA GLY A 186 15.82 -10.46 19.07
C GLY A 186 15.37 -11.81 19.60
N PHE A 187 14.07 -11.98 19.72
CA PHE A 187 13.48 -13.18 20.33
C PHE A 187 12.84 -14.15 19.33
N THR A 188 12.59 -13.74 18.09
CA THR A 188 12.06 -14.63 17.03
C THR A 188 12.29 -14.04 15.64
N GLY A 189 12.32 -14.91 14.62
CA GLY A 189 12.35 -14.54 13.20
C GLY A 189 11.32 -15.36 12.44
N LEU A 190 10.81 -14.83 11.33
CA LEU A 190 9.85 -15.52 10.48
C LEU A 190 10.19 -15.29 9.02
N MET A 191 10.22 -16.36 8.23
CA MET A 191 10.38 -16.31 6.78
C MET A 191 9.25 -17.08 6.12
N MET A 192 8.48 -16.43 5.26
CA MET A 192 7.32 -16.99 4.58
C MET A 192 7.61 -17.24 3.10
N ASN A 193 7.23 -18.44 2.67
CA ASN A 193 7.22 -18.85 1.28
C ASN A 193 5.87 -19.48 0.97
N GLY A 194 5.16 -18.95 -0.03
CA GLY A 194 3.82 -19.43 -0.32
C GLY A 194 3.24 -18.91 -1.61
N ASN A 195 2.18 -19.58 -2.05
CA ASN A 195 1.35 -19.15 -3.17
C ASN A 195 -0.07 -18.95 -2.64
N LEU A 196 -0.59 -17.73 -2.74
CA LEU A 196 -1.97 -17.42 -2.38
C LEU A 196 -2.82 -17.41 -3.65
N ALA A 197 -3.56 -18.51 -3.86
CA ALA A 197 -4.54 -18.59 -4.94
C ALA A 197 -5.83 -17.88 -4.51
N LEU A 198 -6.14 -16.78 -5.19
CA LEU A 198 -7.40 -16.06 -5.02
C LEU A 198 -8.29 -16.34 -6.23
N ASN A 199 -9.57 -16.57 -5.98
CA ASN A 199 -10.58 -16.63 -7.03
C ASN A 199 -11.75 -15.76 -6.58
N GLY A 200 -11.88 -14.59 -7.18
CA GLY A 200 -12.86 -13.62 -6.74
C GLY A 200 -12.78 -12.31 -7.48
N LYS A 201 -13.81 -11.50 -7.26
CA LYS A 201 -13.97 -10.17 -7.84
C LYS A 201 -14.26 -9.20 -6.71
N VAL A 202 -13.58 -8.05 -6.73
CA VAL A 202 -13.87 -6.91 -5.86
C VAL A 202 -14.44 -5.82 -6.73
N MET A 203 -15.65 -5.37 -6.42
CA MET A 203 -16.33 -4.29 -7.13
C MET A 203 -16.23 -3.01 -6.30
N ILE A 204 -15.70 -1.95 -6.89
CA ILE A 204 -15.56 -0.62 -6.28
C ILE A 204 -16.52 0.31 -7.01
N PHE A 205 -17.44 0.94 -6.29
CA PHE A 205 -18.48 1.81 -6.84
C PHE A 205 -18.78 2.95 -5.88
N SER A 206 -19.42 4.00 -6.38
CA SER A 206 -19.80 5.14 -5.55
C SER A 206 -20.91 4.77 -4.56
N CYS A 207 -20.68 5.12 -3.30
CA CYS A 207 -21.66 4.97 -2.21
C CYS A 207 -22.63 6.16 -2.24
N ASP A 208 -23.93 5.89 -2.29
CA ASP A 208 -24.99 6.90 -2.21
C ASP A 208 -26.11 6.46 -1.25
N SER A 209 -27.11 7.33 -1.03
CA SER A 209 -28.21 7.07 -0.09
C SER A 209 -29.11 5.88 -0.46
N THR A 210 -28.94 5.31 -1.66
CA THR A 210 -29.76 4.20 -2.15
C THR A 210 -29.18 2.84 -1.77
N HIS A 211 -27.88 2.74 -1.48
CA HIS A 211 -27.23 1.46 -1.17
C HIS A 211 -27.42 1.08 0.31
N PRO A 212 -27.81 -0.17 0.67
CA PRO A 212 -28.14 -0.55 2.04
C PRO A 212 -27.02 -0.41 3.08
N ARG A 213 -25.76 -0.46 2.62
CA ARG A 213 -24.55 -0.34 3.47
C ARG A 213 -23.89 1.05 3.42
N CYS A 214 -24.57 1.95 2.74
CA CYS A 214 -24.43 3.38 2.84
C CYS A 214 -25.59 3.89 3.74
#